data_AF-A0AAE4A4D6-F1
#
_entry.id   AF-A0AAE4A4D6-F1
#
_cell.length_a   1.000
_cell.length_b   1.000
_cell.length_c   1.000
_cell.angle_alpha   90.00
_cell.angle_beta   90.00
_cell.angle_gamma   90.00
#
_symmetry.space_group_name_H-M   'P 1'
#
loop_
_entity.id
_entity.type
_entity.pdbx_description
1 polymer ?
#
loop_
_entity_poly.entity_id
_entity_poly.type
_entity_poly.pdbx_seq_one_letter_code
_entity_poly.pdbx_strand_id
1 'polypeptide(L)'
;MTPLALRQGRGLVAVQDDLAQVPSVPLDRVLGCDDAAALLDVSPTALRAWSERLAFPCDVGDGSGPRFRRNEIEALRDALPDAHSVTGAIHAARMRVHA
;
A
#
# COMPACT_ATOMS: atom_id res chain seq x y z
N MET A 1 25.94 -11.87 -47.63
CA MET A 1 25.95 -10.47 -48.10
C MET A 1 24.59 -10.25 -48.74
N THR A 2 23.59 -9.59 -48.16
CA THR A 2 23.53 -8.31 -47.43
C THR A 2 22.18 -8.28 -46.67
N PRO A 3 22.09 -7.79 -45.41
CA PRO A 3 20.81 -7.74 -44.68
C PRO A 3 19.95 -6.56 -45.14
N LEU A 4 18.68 -6.83 -45.44
CA LEU A 4 17.66 -5.80 -45.72
C LEU A 4 17.14 -5.26 -44.38
N ALA A 5 17.66 -4.10 -43.97
CA ALA A 5 17.11 -3.37 -42.84
C ALA A 5 15.82 -2.67 -43.27
N LEU A 6 14.68 -3.15 -42.78
CA LEU A 6 13.44 -2.39 -42.77
C LEU A 6 13.18 -1.86 -41.36
N ARG A 7 13.11 -0.54 -41.36
CA ARG A 7 12.96 0.40 -40.27
C ARG A 7 11.46 0.58 -39.94
N GLN A 8 11.21 0.91 -38.67
CA GLN A 8 10.11 1.72 -38.10
C GLN A 8 8.83 1.07 -37.56
N GLY A 9 8.43 1.57 -36.38
CA GLY A 9 7.09 1.48 -35.77
C GLY A 9 7.18 1.03 -34.30
N ARG A 10 7.53 1.87 -33.32
CA ARG A 10 6.70 2.91 -32.66
C ARG A 10 5.35 2.36 -32.17
N GLY A 11 5.18 2.26 -30.86
CA GLY A 11 3.87 2.40 -30.20
C GLY A 11 3.49 1.30 -29.22
N LEU A 12 3.72 1.56 -27.93
CA LEU A 12 2.81 1.33 -26.80
C LEU A 12 1.52 0.56 -27.10
N VAL A 13 1.32 -0.57 -26.42
CA VAL A 13 0.09 -0.81 -25.62
C VAL A 13 0.48 -1.71 -24.44
N ALA A 14 0.55 -1.12 -23.24
CA ALA A 14 0.44 -1.88 -22.01
C ALA A 14 -1.01 -2.35 -21.93
N VAL A 15 -1.24 -3.63 -22.23
CA VAL A 15 -2.53 -4.28 -22.00
C VAL A 15 -2.63 -4.57 -20.50
N GLN A 16 -3.09 -3.59 -19.73
CA GLN A 16 -3.57 -3.85 -18.38
C GLN A 16 -5.00 -4.37 -18.54
N ASP A 17 -5.14 -5.68 -18.36
CA ASP A 17 -6.38 -6.44 -18.47
C ASP A 17 -7.41 -5.93 -17.45
N ASP A 18 -8.54 -5.48 -18.00
CA ASP A 18 -9.74 -5.00 -17.32
C ASP A 18 -10.62 -6.24 -17.00
N LEU A 19 -10.50 -6.77 -15.78
CA LEU A 19 -11.44 -7.77 -15.26
C LEU A 19 -11.76 -7.48 -13.79
N ALA A 20 -13.07 -7.29 -13.56
CA ALA A 20 -13.78 -7.15 -12.30
C ALA A 20 -13.81 -5.74 -11.67
N GLN A 21 -14.92 -5.04 -11.92
CA GLN A 21 -15.45 -4.04 -11.00
C GLN A 21 -15.88 -4.72 -9.68
N VAL A 22 -14.90 -5.00 -8.82
CA VAL A 22 -15.10 -4.97 -7.37
C VAL A 22 -15.41 -3.51 -6.99
N PRO A 23 -16.14 -3.22 -5.90
CA PRO A 23 -16.26 -1.85 -5.41
C PRO A 23 -14.86 -1.39 -4.95
N SER A 24 -14.06 -0.93 -5.90
CA SER A 24 -12.70 -0.48 -5.71
C SER A 24 -12.79 0.76 -4.83
N VAL A 25 -12.52 0.58 -3.54
CA VAL A 25 -12.01 1.66 -2.71
C VAL A 25 -11.01 2.42 -3.58
N PRO A 26 -11.23 3.72 -3.87
CA PRO A 26 -10.44 4.40 -4.89
C PRO A 26 -8.97 4.24 -4.54
N LEU A 27 -8.16 3.81 -5.52
CA LEU A 27 -6.76 3.38 -5.32
C LEU A 27 -5.91 4.42 -4.60
N ASP A 28 -6.27 5.71 -4.69
CA ASP A 28 -5.64 6.80 -3.93
C ASP A 28 -5.77 6.62 -2.40
N ARG A 29 -6.77 5.87 -1.93
CA ARG A 29 -7.03 5.57 -0.51
C ARG A 29 -6.29 4.32 -0.01
N VAL A 30 -5.57 3.59 -0.87
CA VAL A 30 -4.92 2.34 -0.50
C VAL A 30 -3.48 2.31 -1.00
N LEU A 31 -2.55 1.90 -0.16
CA LEU A 31 -1.12 1.85 -0.43
C LEU A 31 -0.64 0.40 -0.50
N GLY A 32 0.32 0.13 -1.39
CA GLY A 32 1.09 -1.11 -1.33
C GLY A 32 1.92 -1.19 -0.05
N CYS A 33 2.27 -2.40 0.39
CA CYS A 33 3.04 -2.61 1.61
C CYS A 33 4.38 -1.86 1.63
N ASP A 34 5.10 -1.81 0.51
CA ASP A 34 6.40 -1.13 0.44
C ASP A 34 6.25 0.40 0.55
N ASP A 35 5.29 0.98 -0.16
CA ASP A 35 4.98 2.42 -0.08
C ASP A 35 4.49 2.82 1.32
N ALA A 36 3.61 2.02 1.91
CA ALA A 36 3.11 2.24 3.26
C ALA A 36 4.22 2.18 4.31
N ALA A 37 5.16 1.24 4.16
CA ALA A 37 6.30 1.09 5.04
C ALA A 37 7.26 2.29 4.91
N ALA A 38 7.49 2.78 3.70
CA ALA A 38 8.28 3.97 3.43
C ALA A 38 7.68 5.24 4.09
N LEU A 39 6.35 5.39 4.09
CA LEU A 39 5.69 6.53 4.75
C LEU A 39 5.81 6.51 6.28
N LEU A 40 5.99 5.33 6.87
CA LEU A 40 6.14 5.13 8.31
C LEU A 40 7.59 5.07 8.76
N ASP A 41 8.55 5.11 7.81
CA ASP A 41 9.97 4.88 8.05
C ASP A 41 10.26 3.54 8.77
N VAL A 42 9.54 2.49 8.38
CA VAL A 42 9.72 1.12 8.91
C VAL A 42 9.95 0.10 7.80
N SER A 43 10.37 -1.11 8.18
CA SER A 43 10.50 -2.19 7.19
C SER A 43 9.11 -2.76 6.80
N PRO A 44 8.92 -3.19 5.54
CA PRO A 44 7.69 -3.86 5.09
C PRO A 44 7.37 -5.12 5.90
N THR A 45 8.38 -5.79 6.44
CA THR A 45 8.23 -6.94 7.33
C THR A 45 7.66 -6.54 8.68
N ALA A 46 8.09 -5.40 9.25
CA ALA A 46 7.52 -4.88 10.49
C ALA A 46 6.06 -4.48 10.31
N LEU A 47 5.73 -3.81 9.21
CA LEU A 47 4.36 -3.41 8.89
C LEU A 47 3.41 -4.62 8.77
N ARG A 48 3.86 -5.69 8.09
CA ARG A 48 3.13 -6.97 8.03
C ARG A 48 2.93 -7.58 9.41
N ALA A 49 3.97 -7.65 10.23
CA ALA A 49 3.87 -8.18 11.57
C ALA A 49 2.88 -7.38 12.45
N TRP A 50 2.79 -6.06 12.26
CA TRP A 50 1.80 -5.23 12.96
C TRP A 50 0.37 -5.55 12.49
N SER A 51 0.15 -5.64 11.17
CA SER A 51 -1.14 -6.05 10.61
C SER A 51 -1.58 -7.41 11.14
N GLU A 52 -0.71 -8.42 11.10
CA GLU A 52 -1.03 -9.78 11.55
C GLU A 52 -1.30 -9.88 13.05
N ARG A 53 -0.47 -9.22 13.87
CA ARG A 53 -0.50 -9.39 15.34
C ARG A 53 -1.45 -8.43 16.03
N LEU A 54 -1.58 -7.23 15.48
CA LEU A 54 -2.30 -6.11 16.11
C LEU A 54 -3.57 -5.77 15.33
N ALA A 55 -3.82 -6.41 14.19
CA ALA A 55 -4.95 -6.15 13.30
C ALA A 55 -5.02 -4.66 12.89
N PHE A 56 -3.86 -4.03 12.71
CA PHE A 56 -3.73 -2.64 12.28
C PHE A 56 -2.31 -2.32 11.79
N PRO A 57 -2.14 -1.59 10.68
CA PRO A 57 -3.17 -1.22 9.70
C PRO A 57 -3.83 -2.46 9.08
N CYS A 58 -5.08 -2.34 8.65
CA CYS A 58 -5.84 -3.50 8.16
C CYS A 58 -5.38 -3.87 6.75
N ASP A 59 -5.00 -5.12 6.55
CA ASP A 59 -4.72 -5.63 5.21
C ASP A 59 -6.04 -5.75 4.43
N VAL A 60 -6.18 -4.90 3.42
CA VAL A 60 -7.30 -4.89 2.47
C VAL A 60 -6.91 -5.51 1.12
N GLY A 61 -5.77 -6.20 1.07
CA GLY A 61 -5.32 -6.94 -0.09
C GLY A 61 -6.29 -8.06 -0.48
N ASP A 62 -6.42 -8.29 -1.78
CA ASP A 62 -7.28 -9.29 -2.42
C ASP A 62 -6.51 -10.57 -2.79
N GLY A 63 -5.32 -10.76 -2.24
CA GLY A 63 -4.43 -11.90 -2.54
C GLY A 63 -3.34 -11.59 -3.57
N SER A 64 -3.36 -10.42 -4.22
CA SER A 64 -2.25 -9.96 -5.08
C SER A 64 -1.06 -9.40 -4.29
N GLY A 65 -1.23 -9.17 -2.97
CA GLY A 65 -0.21 -8.62 -2.09
C GLY A 65 -0.84 -7.75 -0.98
N PRO A 66 -0.12 -7.52 0.14
CA PRO A 66 -0.64 -6.74 1.25
C PRO A 66 -0.86 -5.29 0.84
N ARG A 67 -2.07 -4.79 1.11
CA ARG A 67 -2.49 -3.42 0.80
C ARG A 67 -3.10 -2.78 2.04
N PHE A 68 -2.75 -1.53 2.32
CA PHE A 68 -3.18 -0.84 3.54
C PHE A 68 -3.90 0.46 3.24
N ARG A 69 -4.88 0.82 4.05
CA ARG A 69 -5.59 2.09 3.83
C ARG A 69 -4.69 3.27 4.17
N ARG A 70 -4.59 4.24 3.26
CA ARG A 70 -3.76 5.45 3.41
C ARG A 70 -4.07 6.20 4.70
N ASN A 71 -5.35 6.37 5.04
CA ASN A 71 -5.76 7.07 6.25
C ASN A 71 -5.27 6.38 7.54
N GLU A 72 -5.24 5.06 7.59
CA GLU A 72 -4.68 4.29 8.71
C GLU A 72 -3.17 4.47 8.81
N ILE A 73 -2.48 4.47 7.67
CA ILE A 73 -1.04 4.71 7.59
C ILE A 73 -0.69 6.13 8.03
N GLU A 74 -1.40 7.14 7.56
CA GLU A 74 -1.20 8.54 7.98
C GLU A 74 -1.49 8.74 9.47
N ALA A 75 -2.59 8.17 9.97
CA ALA A 75 -2.90 8.22 11.40
C ALA A 75 -1.82 7.53 12.26
N LEU A 76 -1.23 6.45 11.77
CA LEU A 76 -0.14 5.76 12.45
C LEU A 76 1.16 6.55 12.39
N ARG A 77 1.49 7.14 11.24
CA ARG A 77 2.65 8.03 11.07
C ARG A 77 2.60 9.17 12.08
N ASP A 78 1.44 9.78 12.24
CA ASP A 78 1.26 10.90 13.14
C ASP A 78 1.23 10.47 14.62
N ALA A 79 0.88 9.21 14.92
CA ALA A 79 0.82 8.66 16.28
C ALA A 79 2.13 8.03 16.78
N LEU A 80 2.99 7.56 15.87
CA LEU A 80 4.29 6.95 16.18
C LEU A 80 5.24 7.86 16.99
N PRO A 81 5.45 9.15 16.66
CA PRO A 81 6.39 10.00 17.39
C PRO A 81 5.95 10.31 18.83
N ASP A 82 4.64 10.33 19.09
CA ASP A 82 4.08 10.65 20.41
C ASP A 82 3.96 9.41 21.31
N ALA A 83 4.06 8.21 20.73
CA ALA A 83 3.81 6.96 21.44
C ALA A 83 5.10 6.31 21.93
N HIS A 84 5.10 5.92 23.21
CA HIS A 84 6.20 5.18 23.83
C HIS A 84 6.27 3.71 23.39
N SER A 85 5.30 3.24 22.59
CA SER A 85 5.26 1.88 22.05
C SER A 85 4.40 1.82 20.79
N VAL A 86 4.68 0.84 19.92
CA VAL A 86 3.89 0.58 18.69
C VAL A 86 2.42 0.31 19.02
N THR A 87 2.13 -0.48 20.06
CA THR A 87 0.75 -0.75 20.48
C THR A 87 0.02 0.52 20.90
N GLY A 88 0.71 1.43 21.61
CA GLY A 88 0.18 2.74 21.96
C GLY A 88 -0.07 3.63 20.73
N ALA A 89 0.86 3.62 19.77
CA ALA A 89 0.71 4.34 18.50
C ALA A 89 -0.51 3.84 17.73
N ILE A 90 -0.69 2.51 17.63
CA ILE A 90 -1.83 1.88 16.95
C ILE A 90 -3.15 2.21 17.63
N HIS A 91 -3.20 2.18 18.96
CA HIS A 91 -4.39 2.58 19.70
C HIS A 91 -4.77 4.04 19.39
N ALA A 92 -3.79 4.94 19.44
CA ALA A 92 -3.97 6.35 19.14
C ALA A 92 -4.34 6.61 17.67
N ALA A 93 -3.81 5.82 16.73
CA ALA A 93 -4.14 5.87 15.31
C ALA A 93 -5.58 5.43 15.05
N ARG A 94 -6.04 4.34 15.68
CA ARG A 94 -7.43 3.87 15.58
C ARG A 94 -8.43 4.96 15.99
N MET A 95 -8.16 5.63 17.11
CA MET A 95 -9.00 6.74 17.59
C MET A 95 -9.11 7.87 16.55
N ARG A 96 -8.06 8.14 15.78
CA ARG A 96 -8.05 9.17 14.72
C ARG A 96 -8.79 8.75 13.45
N VAL A 97 -8.76 7.46 13.10
CA VAL A 97 -9.45 6.94 11.91
C VAL A 97 -10.97 6.87 12.11
N HIS A 98 -11.42 6.68 13.35
CA HIS A 98 -12.84 6.59 13.71
C HIS A 98 -13.47 7.90 14.21
N ALA A 99 -12.68 8.97 14.37
CA ALA A 99 -13.15 10.30 14.77
C ALA A 99 -13.63 11.13 13.57
#